data_AF-W2M151-F1
#
_entry.id   AF-W2M151-F1
#
_cell.length_a   1.000
_cell.length_b   1.000
_cell.length_c   1.000
_cell.angle_alpha   90.00
_cell.angle_beta   90.00
_cell.angle_gamma   90.00
#
_symmetry.space_group_name_H-M   'P 1'
#
loop_
_entity.id
_entity.type
_entity.pdbx_description
1 polymer ?
#
loop_
_entity_poly.entity_id
_entity_poly.type
_entity_poly.pdbx_seq_one_letter_code
_entity_poly.pdbx_strand_id
1 'polypeptide(L)'
;MGIELMVLLSYIGDYNFKIRGFYELIWYDDEWVARALNEFRMMVVVSWSDLASRAIFSLGIVMTTLNMKELLQSLPRNVNRVAQTTSPTTADVANSAKIWGDKLNSVGPKLPESTQPGPQLSARHLKRSDSYRDTNLRTRTELLLLRAAHLLFGAWGILVLGLHIHAAVQPTLPQCLMQVRPWAVSRPSCYLAGLDCHTLEISGTLDEVQQKWSEFDASTVVQLLIRHCPALEVPDIFSDFSGLRGIKVYNTTIVEWSDSAAITSTNHPGMSSLMIVRVNMTNGVLPAGLLSSDFPPTLYDIEICVTNLHTLPDNLDTKWPPAAIIQVEYSQLTTVPAVLPRLQPYYLAVTGNPITELPPEVFEVDGMLYLGISEMNIRELPRNVTKLSSDLSWIFIGETNISFFWAWVDELVIRMEGRANPWLAGPTPYCDDFEKILNGTSSTFRVPLLPEYLQTMMDPSEANRPVLEKSVRCDPTIEGLFYPLDIEDSINAISTPPPLVRYVG
;
A
#
# COMPACT_ATOMS: atom_id res chain seq x y z
N MET A 1 4.77 23.16 10.20
CA MET A 1 5.60 21.94 10.10
C MET A 1 4.93 20.92 11.00
N GLY A 2 3.99 20.14 10.47
CA GLY A 2 2.91 19.57 11.30
C GLY A 2 2.69 18.08 11.10
N ILE A 3 2.10 17.66 9.98
CA ILE A 3 1.62 16.28 9.79
C ILE A 3 2.28 15.66 8.56
N GLU A 4 2.44 16.41 7.49
CA GLU A 4 3.04 15.95 6.23
C GLU A 4 4.49 15.50 6.43
N LEU A 5 5.26 16.23 7.26
CA LEU A 5 6.61 15.84 7.63
C LEU A 5 6.63 14.58 8.49
N MET A 6 5.64 14.38 9.38
CA MET A 6 5.56 13.19 10.22
C MET A 6 5.25 11.95 9.37
N VAL A 7 4.30 12.08 8.44
CA VAL A 7 4.01 11.03 7.45
C VAL A 7 5.27 10.73 6.63
N LEU A 8 5.92 11.73 6.03
CA LEU A 8 7.17 11.52 5.29
C LEU A 8 8.25 10.79 6.11
N LEU A 9 8.47 11.20 7.36
CA LEU A 9 9.44 10.57 8.25
C LEU A 9 9.06 9.14 8.64
N SER A 10 7.77 8.77 8.62
CA SER A 10 7.34 7.40 8.92
C SER A 10 7.62 6.40 7.79
N TYR A 11 7.66 6.85 6.52
CA TYR A 11 7.90 5.99 5.36
C TYR A 11 9.31 6.11 4.77
N ILE A 12 10.14 7.05 5.26
CA ILE A 12 11.49 7.27 4.70
C ILE A 12 12.42 6.05 4.86
N GLY A 13 12.18 5.21 5.89
CA GLY A 13 12.94 3.98 6.12
C GLY A 13 12.66 2.91 5.07
N ASP A 14 11.41 2.85 4.59
CA ASP A 14 10.95 1.87 3.60
C ASP A 14 11.18 2.34 2.16
N TYR A 15 11.38 3.65 1.96
CA TYR A 15 11.60 4.24 0.65
C TYR A 15 12.98 3.90 0.10
N ASN A 16 13.01 3.30 -1.08
CA ASN A 16 14.24 2.96 -1.77
C ASN A 16 14.60 4.01 -2.84
N PHE A 17 15.66 4.76 -2.57
CA PHE A 17 16.19 5.78 -3.48
C PHE A 17 16.69 5.26 -4.82
N LYS A 18 17.07 3.98 -4.92
CA LYS A 18 17.56 3.37 -6.18
C LYS A 18 16.42 3.21 -7.19
N ILE A 19 15.27 2.72 -6.73
CA ILE A 19 14.07 2.52 -7.57
C ILE A 19 13.13 3.72 -7.57
N ARG A 20 13.44 4.77 -6.80
CA ARG A 20 12.62 5.97 -6.61
C ARG A 20 11.18 5.63 -6.18
N GLY A 21 11.06 4.68 -5.27
CA GLY A 21 9.78 4.13 -4.84
C GLY A 21 9.92 3.16 -3.67
N PHE A 22 8.86 2.41 -3.42
CA PHE A 22 8.83 1.32 -2.44
C PHE A 22 9.10 -0.01 -3.14
N TYR A 23 9.70 -0.97 -2.43
CA TYR A 23 9.88 -2.32 -2.97
C TYR A 23 8.51 -2.97 -3.23
N GLU A 24 8.38 -3.74 -4.31
CA GLU A 24 7.12 -4.37 -4.69
C GLU A 24 6.54 -5.25 -3.57
N LEU A 25 7.40 -5.98 -2.86
CA LEU A 25 7.02 -6.88 -1.75
C LEU A 25 6.24 -6.19 -0.62
N ILE A 26 6.48 -4.91 -0.34
CA ILE A 26 5.78 -4.21 0.75
C ILE A 26 4.31 -3.95 0.41
N TRP A 27 3.96 -3.96 -0.89
CA TRP A 27 2.58 -3.78 -1.35
C TRP A 27 1.69 -5.01 -1.11
N TYR A 28 2.27 -6.11 -0.63
CA TYR A 28 1.52 -7.29 -0.21
C TYR A 28 1.19 -7.30 1.29
N ASP A 29 1.79 -6.39 2.08
CA ASP A 29 1.39 -6.17 3.47
C ASP A 29 0.10 -5.35 3.55
N ASP A 30 -1.00 -6.02 3.88
CA ASP A 30 -2.35 -5.45 3.88
C ASP A 30 -2.47 -4.23 4.81
N GLU A 31 -1.86 -4.28 6.00
CA GLU A 31 -1.92 -3.19 6.97
C GLU A 31 -1.06 -2.00 6.55
N TRP A 32 0.14 -2.29 6.04
CA TRP A 32 1.04 -1.25 5.53
C TRP A 32 0.40 -0.51 4.36
N VAL A 33 -0.16 -1.23 3.39
CA VAL A 33 -0.83 -0.62 2.23
C VAL A 33 -2.06 0.17 2.66
N ALA A 34 -2.89 -0.37 3.54
CA ALA A 34 -4.06 0.34 4.06
C ALA A 34 -3.65 1.69 4.70
N ARG A 35 -2.61 1.65 5.55
CA ARG A 35 -2.08 2.84 6.23
C ARG A 35 -1.47 3.83 5.23
N ALA A 36 -0.62 3.36 4.33
CA ALA A 36 0.03 4.18 3.32
C ALA A 36 -1.00 4.86 2.41
N LEU A 37 -1.96 4.12 1.86
CA LEU A 37 -2.99 4.69 0.98
C LEU A 37 -3.91 5.67 1.69
N ASN A 38 -4.19 5.47 2.97
CA ASN A 38 -4.98 6.42 3.75
C ASN A 38 -4.17 7.69 4.07
N GLU A 39 -2.90 7.56 4.47
CA GLU A 39 -2.06 8.67 4.88
C GLU A 39 -1.48 9.48 3.72
N PHE A 40 -1.19 8.85 2.58
CA PHE A 40 -0.65 9.53 1.39
C PHE A 40 -1.62 10.56 0.82
N ARG A 41 -2.94 10.40 1.05
CA ARG A 41 -3.95 11.42 0.74
C ARG A 41 -3.72 12.73 1.50
N MET A 42 -3.05 12.69 2.65
CA MET A 42 -2.67 13.90 3.38
C MET A 42 -1.44 14.59 2.79
N MET A 43 -0.62 13.90 1.99
CA MET A 43 0.54 14.50 1.33
C MET A 43 0.22 15.04 -0.06
N VAL A 44 -0.66 14.37 -0.80
CA VAL A 44 -0.99 14.73 -2.18
C VAL A 44 -2.29 15.52 -2.21
N VAL A 45 -2.38 16.48 -3.14
CA VAL A 45 -3.61 17.21 -3.42
C VAL A 45 -4.57 16.26 -4.14
N VAL A 46 -5.66 15.89 -3.47
CA VAL A 46 -6.62 14.91 -4.00
C VAL A 46 -7.77 15.56 -4.78
N SER A 47 -7.94 16.87 -4.69
CA SER A 47 -8.97 17.64 -5.43
C SER A 47 -8.68 19.14 -5.45
N TRP A 48 -9.39 19.87 -6.31
CA TRP A 48 -9.33 21.34 -6.32
C TRP A 48 -9.84 21.99 -5.03
N SER A 49 -10.86 21.40 -4.39
CA SER A 49 -11.34 21.85 -3.08
C SER A 49 -10.32 21.61 -1.98
N ASP A 50 -9.63 20.46 -2.02
CA ASP A 50 -8.53 20.17 -1.10
C ASP A 50 -7.40 21.19 -1.27
N LEU A 51 -6.96 21.46 -2.50
CA LEU A 51 -5.96 22.49 -2.80
C LEU A 51 -6.35 23.86 -2.25
N ALA A 52 -7.59 24.29 -2.53
CA ALA A 52 -8.10 25.58 -2.07
C ALA A 52 -8.09 25.66 -0.54
N SER A 53 -8.55 24.61 0.15
CA SER A 53 -8.57 24.57 1.61
C SER A 53 -7.17 24.66 2.23
N ARG A 54 -6.20 23.92 1.68
CA ARG A 54 -4.79 23.94 2.12
C ARG A 54 -4.12 25.29 1.85
N ALA A 55 -4.42 25.89 0.70
CA ALA A 55 -3.90 27.21 0.34
C ALA A 55 -4.42 28.30 1.30
N ILE A 56 -5.73 28.30 1.58
CA ILE A 56 -6.35 29.25 2.52
C ILE A 56 -5.73 29.11 3.92
N PHE A 57 -5.61 27.88 4.42
CA PHE A 57 -4.99 27.62 5.73
C PHE A 57 -3.54 28.10 5.78
N SER A 58 -2.74 27.75 4.77
CA SER A 58 -1.31 28.11 4.70
C SER A 58 -1.11 29.61 4.60
N LEU A 59 -1.88 30.30 3.75
CA LEU A 59 -1.86 31.76 3.64
C LEU A 59 -2.29 32.43 4.96
N GLY A 60 -3.27 31.85 5.66
CA GLY A 60 -3.69 32.30 6.99
C GLY A 60 -2.59 32.20 8.04
N ILE A 61 -1.85 31.08 8.08
CA ILE A 61 -0.69 30.92 8.97
C ILE A 61 0.40 31.94 8.63
N VAL A 62 0.71 32.14 7.35
CA VAL A 62 1.73 33.12 6.94
C VAL A 62 1.32 34.52 7.40
N MET A 63 0.07 34.92 7.16
CA MET A 63 -0.44 36.24 7.53
C MET A 63 -0.39 36.47 9.05
N THR A 64 -0.81 35.48 9.84
CA THR A 64 -0.76 35.57 11.31
C THR A 64 0.67 35.58 11.86
N THR A 65 1.58 34.82 11.25
CA THR A 65 3.00 34.81 11.63
C THR A 65 3.69 36.14 11.31
N LEU A 66 3.35 36.76 10.18
CA LEU A 66 3.82 38.09 9.81
C LEU A 66 3.34 39.16 10.80
N ASN A 67 2.07 39.11 11.21
CA ASN A 67 1.54 40.02 12.23
C ASN A 67 2.21 39.82 13.60
N MET A 68 2.51 38.58 14.00
CA MET A 68 3.25 38.28 15.23
C MET A 68 4.66 38.89 15.22
N LYS A 69 5.34 38.90 14.07
CA LYS A 69 6.66 39.51 13.90
C LYS A 69 6.61 41.03 14.13
N GLU A 70 5.58 41.72 13.65
CA GLU A 70 5.39 43.14 13.91
C GLU A 70 5.18 43.43 15.40
N LEU A 71 4.38 42.60 16.09
CA LEU A 71 4.13 42.73 17.53
C LEU A 71 5.39 42.47 18.38
N LEU A 72 6.25 41.54 17.97
CA LEU A 72 7.53 41.27 18.64
C LEU A 72 8.57 42.36 18.38
N GLN A 73 8.49 43.06 17.24
CA GLN A 73 9.37 44.19 16.93
C GLN A 73 8.97 45.48 17.66
N SER A 74 7.72 45.61 18.11
CA SER A 74 7.21 46.82 18.80
C SER A 74 7.45 46.89 20.32
N LEU A 75 8.38 46.11 20.88
CA LEU A 75 8.83 46.31 22.27
C LEU A 75 9.60 47.65 22.38
N PRO A 76 9.20 48.59 23.27
CA PRO A 76 9.82 49.91 23.32
C PRO A 76 11.25 49.80 23.84
N ARG A 77 12.23 50.08 22.97
CA ARG A 77 13.63 50.28 23.35
C ARG A 77 13.74 51.65 24.04
N ASN A 78 13.41 51.73 25.32
CA ASN A 78 13.58 52.94 26.13
C ASN A 78 15.08 53.25 26.29
N VAL A 79 15.63 53.97 25.32
CA VAL A 79 16.95 54.61 25.40
C VAL A 79 16.75 55.95 26.09
N ASN A 80 16.95 55.98 27.41
CA ASN A 80 17.04 57.25 28.15
C ASN A 80 18.34 57.95 27.76
N ARG A 81 18.20 59.07 27.03
CA ARG A 81 19.27 60.05 26.80
C ARG A 81 19.74 60.62 28.14
N VAL A 82 21.00 60.41 28.48
CA VAL A 82 21.70 61.07 29.59
C VAL A 82 22.16 62.46 29.12
N ALA A 83 21.64 63.52 29.75
CA ALA A 83 22.21 64.87 29.64
C ALA A 83 23.27 65.05 30.74
N GLN A 84 24.46 65.49 30.34
CA GLN A 84 25.62 65.76 31.19
C GLN A 84 25.43 67.03 32.03
N THR A 85 25.83 67.01 33.30
CA THR A 85 26.62 68.11 33.89
C THR A 85 27.45 67.66 35.11
N THR A 86 28.77 67.85 34.97
CA THR A 86 29.83 68.12 35.98
C THR A 86 30.20 67.08 37.06
N SER A 87 31.39 66.50 36.90
CA SER A 87 32.26 65.84 37.92
C SER A 87 33.13 66.90 38.66
N PRO A 88 34.05 66.57 39.61
CA PRO A 88 34.45 65.27 40.22
C PRO A 88 34.39 65.30 41.78
N THR A 89 34.61 64.23 42.53
CA THR A 89 35.91 63.85 43.15
C THR A 89 35.77 62.50 43.90
N THR A 90 36.91 61.83 44.04
CA THR A 90 37.23 60.45 44.46
C THR A 90 37.15 60.11 45.97
N ALA A 91 37.08 58.79 46.23
CA ALA A 91 37.72 58.02 47.32
C ALA A 91 37.08 57.98 48.74
N ASP A 92 36.57 56.82 49.19
CA ASP A 92 37.28 55.78 50.00
C ASP A 92 36.36 54.84 50.84
N VAL A 93 36.57 53.52 50.64
CA VAL A 93 36.78 52.40 51.62
C VAL A 93 35.81 52.20 52.82
N ALA A 94 34.91 51.20 52.77
CA ALA A 94 34.89 49.84 53.43
C ALA A 94 34.45 49.80 54.93
N ASN A 95 33.62 48.87 55.43
CA ASN A 95 33.88 47.43 55.58
C ASN A 95 32.72 46.62 56.23
N SER A 96 32.73 45.30 55.95
CA SER A 96 32.54 44.14 56.89
C SER A 96 31.37 43.14 56.70
N ALA A 97 31.78 41.92 56.28
CA ALA A 97 31.53 40.58 56.85
C ALA A 97 30.14 39.88 56.82
N LYS A 98 29.94 39.04 55.78
CA LYS A 98 30.00 37.55 55.75
C LYS A 98 29.35 36.71 56.87
N ILE A 99 28.41 35.81 56.50
CA ILE A 99 28.05 34.56 57.23
C ILE A 99 27.81 33.41 56.23
N TRP A 100 28.20 32.19 56.62
CA TRP A 100 28.19 30.90 55.90
C TRP A 100 27.28 29.90 56.66
N GLY A 101 26.71 28.88 55.97
CA GLY A 101 26.44 27.57 56.60
C GLY A 101 25.03 26.95 56.53
N ASP A 102 24.79 26.19 55.45
CA ASP A 102 24.15 24.87 55.27
C ASP A 102 23.24 24.15 56.33
N LYS A 103 22.13 23.62 55.76
CA LYS A 103 21.57 22.24 55.77
C LYS A 103 20.57 21.70 56.84
N LEU A 104 19.49 21.12 56.25
CA LEU A 104 18.73 19.87 56.53
C LEU A 104 17.45 19.85 57.43
N ASN A 105 16.36 19.46 56.76
CA ASN A 105 15.32 18.45 57.08
C ASN A 105 14.19 18.65 58.15
N SER A 106 12.96 18.65 57.61
CA SER A 106 11.79 17.79 57.93
C SER A 106 10.93 17.96 59.19
N VAL A 107 9.62 17.67 58.98
CA VAL A 107 8.52 17.31 59.91
C VAL A 107 7.66 18.47 60.45
N GLY A 108 6.32 18.37 60.25
CA GLY A 108 5.28 19.26 60.85
C GLY A 108 5.02 18.95 62.34
N PRO A 109 3.86 19.25 62.97
CA PRO A 109 2.65 19.98 62.53
C PRO A 109 2.16 21.04 63.59
N LYS A 110 0.92 21.54 63.41
CA LYS A 110 -0.03 22.14 64.40
C LYS A 110 -0.17 23.68 64.48
N LEU A 111 -1.43 24.08 64.28
CA LEU A 111 -2.12 25.29 64.79
C LEU A 111 -2.01 25.38 66.33
N PRO A 112 -2.10 26.59 66.95
CA PRO A 112 -3.41 27.25 67.11
C PRO A 112 -3.46 28.80 67.09
N GLU A 113 -4.70 29.20 66.85
CA GLU A 113 -5.43 30.47 66.98
C GLU A 113 -5.06 31.42 68.14
N SER A 114 -5.09 32.74 67.87
CA SER A 114 -5.51 33.78 68.84
C SER A 114 -5.41 35.23 68.27
N THR A 115 -6.57 35.88 68.16
CA THR A 115 -6.88 37.27 68.58
C THR A 115 -6.35 38.49 67.77
N GLN A 116 -7.30 39.24 67.18
CA GLN A 116 -7.21 40.61 66.58
C GLN A 116 -7.13 41.74 67.65
N PRO A 117 -6.98 43.08 67.37
CA PRO A 117 -7.17 43.83 66.10
C PRO A 117 -6.23 45.05 65.74
N GLY A 118 -6.16 45.36 64.43
CA GLY A 118 -6.08 46.71 63.80
C GLY A 118 -4.69 47.35 63.54
N PRO A 119 -4.51 48.30 62.57
CA PRO A 119 -5.49 48.95 61.68
C PRO A 119 -5.13 49.04 60.15
N GLN A 120 -6.20 49.11 59.34
CA GLN A 120 -6.40 49.84 58.06
C GLN A 120 -5.36 49.72 56.91
N LEU A 121 -5.70 48.92 55.90
CA LEU A 121 -5.18 49.08 54.53
C LEU A 121 -6.28 49.63 53.61
N SER A 122 -5.97 50.76 52.98
CA SER A 122 -6.80 51.44 52.00
C SER A 122 -7.01 50.57 50.75
N ALA A 123 -8.25 50.56 50.27
CA ALA A 123 -8.67 49.84 49.08
C ALA A 123 -7.97 50.38 47.83
N ARG A 124 -6.99 49.64 47.29
CA ARG A 124 -6.64 49.75 45.88
C ARG A 124 -7.64 48.92 45.09
N HIS A 125 -8.62 49.59 44.49
CA HIS A 125 -9.44 49.04 43.42
C HIS A 125 -8.51 48.43 42.35
N LEU A 126 -8.50 47.10 42.24
CA LEU A 126 -8.04 46.41 41.04
C LEU A 126 -9.00 46.79 39.91
N LYS A 127 -8.59 47.74 39.09
CA LYS A 127 -9.27 48.09 37.85
C LYS A 127 -9.21 46.85 36.96
N ARG A 128 -10.35 46.16 36.77
CA ARG A 128 -10.50 45.07 35.81
C ARG A 128 -10.09 45.62 34.45
N SER A 129 -8.92 45.22 33.94
CA SER A 129 -8.48 45.62 32.61
C SER A 129 -9.33 44.86 31.61
N ASP A 130 -10.29 45.55 31.00
CA ASP A 130 -10.96 45.05 29.81
C ASP A 130 -9.91 44.89 28.70
N SER A 131 -9.67 43.63 28.33
CA SER A 131 -8.65 43.13 27.39
C SER A 131 -8.78 43.67 25.95
N TYR A 132 -9.69 44.61 25.68
CA TYR A 132 -10.10 45.00 24.32
C TYR A 132 -9.68 46.43 23.94
N ARG A 133 -8.83 47.09 24.74
CA ARG A 133 -8.48 48.50 24.52
C ARG A 133 -7.35 48.73 23.50
N ASP A 134 -6.77 47.67 22.95
CA ASP A 134 -5.66 47.72 21.98
C ASP A 134 -6.07 47.41 20.53
N THR A 135 -7.32 47.05 20.27
CA THR A 135 -7.82 46.94 18.89
C THR A 135 -8.26 48.34 18.43
N ASN A 136 -7.62 48.90 17.41
CA ASN A 136 -7.86 50.23 16.83
C ASN A 136 -9.21 50.34 16.08
N LEU A 137 -10.29 49.78 16.64
CA LEU A 137 -11.64 49.72 16.08
C LEU A 137 -12.45 50.91 16.61
N ARG A 138 -12.81 51.84 15.71
CA ARG A 138 -13.38 53.15 16.04
C ARG A 138 -14.92 53.14 16.16
N THR A 139 -15.60 52.08 15.76
CA THR A 139 -17.08 52.04 15.74
C THR A 139 -17.67 50.93 16.62
N ARG A 140 -18.85 51.18 17.23
CA ARG A 140 -19.59 50.15 18.01
C ARG A 140 -19.90 48.90 17.18
N THR A 141 -20.11 49.07 15.89
CA THR A 141 -20.30 48.02 14.89
C THR A 141 -19.09 47.11 14.73
N GLU A 142 -17.87 47.66 14.71
CA GLU A 142 -16.64 46.87 14.63
C GLU A 142 -16.37 46.04 15.90
N LEU A 143 -16.62 46.60 17.09
CA LEU A 143 -16.53 45.82 18.33
C LEU A 143 -17.60 44.72 18.41
N LEU A 144 -18.81 44.98 17.90
CA LEU A 144 -19.87 43.97 17.81
C LEU A 144 -19.49 42.87 16.82
N LEU A 145 -18.94 43.22 15.66
CA LEU A 145 -18.44 42.27 14.67
C LEU A 145 -17.30 41.41 15.22
N LEU A 146 -16.35 42.00 15.95
CA LEU A 146 -15.26 41.27 16.58
C LEU A 146 -15.77 40.31 17.67
N ARG A 147 -16.73 40.74 18.50
CA ARG A 147 -17.36 39.86 19.49
C ARG A 147 -18.15 38.74 18.84
N ALA A 148 -18.90 39.05 17.77
CA ALA A 148 -19.62 38.06 16.98
C ALA A 148 -18.65 37.05 16.37
N ALA A 149 -17.52 37.50 15.81
CA ALA A 149 -16.48 36.61 15.29
C ALA A 149 -15.91 35.68 16.36
N HIS A 150 -15.54 36.20 17.54
CA HIS A 150 -15.06 35.35 18.64
C HIS A 150 -16.11 34.35 19.12
N LEU A 151 -17.39 34.76 19.22
CA LEU A 151 -18.48 33.86 19.58
C LEU A 151 -18.69 32.78 18.51
N LEU A 152 -18.59 33.14 17.22
CA LEU A 152 -18.66 32.20 16.11
C LEU A 152 -17.50 31.20 16.14
N PHE A 153 -16.25 31.65 16.34
CA PHE A 153 -15.10 30.76 16.48
C PHE A 153 -15.20 29.86 17.71
N GLY A 154 -15.68 30.39 18.85
CA GLY A 154 -15.92 29.61 20.05
C GLY A 154 -17.00 28.55 19.86
N ALA A 155 -18.13 28.91 19.26
CA ALA A 155 -19.21 27.99 18.92
C ALA A 155 -18.76 26.92 17.92
N TRP A 156 -17.99 27.31 16.90
CA TRP A 156 -17.38 26.40 15.94
C TRP A 156 -16.41 25.43 16.63
N GLY A 157 -15.57 25.92 17.55
CA GLY A 157 -14.68 25.09 18.34
C GLY A 157 -15.44 24.07 19.21
N ILE A 158 -16.54 24.46 19.85
CA ILE A 158 -17.41 23.55 20.60
C ILE A 158 -18.05 22.50 19.69
N LEU A 159 -18.53 22.91 18.52
CA LEU A 159 -19.10 22.00 17.52
C LEU A 159 -18.07 20.96 17.07
N VAL A 160 -16.88 21.41 16.65
CA VAL A 160 -15.79 20.54 16.22
C VAL A 160 -15.36 19.60 17.35
N LEU A 161 -15.25 20.10 18.59
CA LEU A 161 -14.94 19.26 19.75
C LEU A 161 -16.02 18.20 19.98
N GLY A 162 -17.29 18.58 19.88
CA GLY A 162 -18.42 17.65 19.99
C GLY A 162 -18.37 16.55 18.92
N LEU A 163 -18.08 16.91 17.67
CA LEU A 163 -17.90 15.95 16.57
C LEU A 163 -16.71 15.01 16.80
N HIS A 164 -15.58 15.51 17.31
CA HIS A 164 -14.43 14.68 17.67
C HIS A 164 -14.76 13.72 18.80
N ILE A 165 -15.43 14.18 19.86
CA ILE A 165 -15.82 13.32 20.98
C ILE A 165 -16.78 12.25 20.49
N HIS A 166 -17.80 12.62 19.70
CA HIS A 166 -18.73 11.67 19.10
C HIS A 166 -18.01 10.58 18.29
N ALA A 167 -17.10 10.99 17.41
CA ALA A 167 -16.31 10.06 16.61
C ALA A 167 -15.36 9.21 17.46
N ALA A 168 -14.75 9.78 18.52
CA ALA A 168 -13.80 9.09 19.38
C ALA A 168 -14.43 8.05 20.33
N VAL A 169 -15.72 8.20 20.66
CA VAL A 169 -16.46 7.32 21.56
C VAL A 169 -17.03 6.08 20.85
N GLN A 170 -16.99 6.03 19.51
CA GLN A 170 -17.45 4.84 18.78
C GLN A 170 -16.66 3.57 19.17
N PRO A 171 -17.33 2.41 19.22
CA PRO A 171 -16.70 1.16 19.61
C PRO A 171 -15.65 0.73 18.59
N THR A 172 -14.55 0.16 19.08
CA THR A 172 -13.54 -0.52 18.26
C THR A 172 -14.02 -1.94 17.97
N LEU A 173 -14.08 -2.31 16.70
CA LEU A 173 -14.50 -3.64 16.28
C LEU A 173 -13.27 -4.49 15.93
N PRO A 174 -13.20 -5.78 16.32
CA PRO A 174 -12.06 -6.64 16.02
C PRO A 174 -11.87 -6.86 14.50
N GLN A 175 -12.94 -6.82 13.72
CA GLN A 175 -12.91 -6.90 12.26
C GLN A 175 -12.40 -5.61 11.59
N CYS A 176 -12.30 -4.48 12.29
CA CYS A 176 -11.68 -3.28 11.74
C CYS A 176 -10.16 -3.30 12.02
N LEU A 177 -9.38 -3.97 11.16
CA LEU A 177 -7.91 -4.00 11.27
C LEU A 177 -7.31 -2.59 11.20
N MET A 178 -7.95 -1.71 10.42
CA MET A 178 -7.68 -0.27 10.45
C MET A 178 -8.97 0.52 10.61
N GLN A 179 -9.27 0.91 11.85
CA GLN A 179 -10.46 1.70 12.15
C GLN A 179 -10.26 3.19 11.81
N VAL A 180 -11.25 3.78 11.13
CA VAL A 180 -11.34 5.21 10.89
C VAL A 180 -12.56 5.79 11.61
N ARG A 181 -12.50 7.08 11.94
CA ARG A 181 -13.52 7.74 12.78
C ARG A 181 -14.02 9.03 12.14
N PRO A 182 -14.75 8.95 11.01
CA PRO A 182 -15.30 10.13 10.35
C PRO A 182 -16.30 10.85 11.27
N TRP A 183 -16.36 12.18 11.16
CA TRP A 183 -17.35 12.95 11.91
C TRP A 183 -18.76 12.71 11.36
N ALA A 184 -19.75 12.81 12.25
CA ALA A 184 -21.18 12.70 11.93
C ALA A 184 -21.65 11.34 11.37
N VAL A 185 -20.85 10.27 11.49
CA VAL A 185 -21.27 8.90 11.16
C VAL A 185 -21.68 8.16 12.43
N SER A 186 -22.79 7.43 12.39
CA SER A 186 -23.35 6.74 13.57
C SER A 186 -22.86 5.29 13.72
N ARG A 187 -22.44 4.66 12.63
CA ARG A 187 -21.87 3.30 12.62
C ARG A 187 -20.34 3.34 12.67
N PRO A 188 -19.69 2.29 13.20
CA PRO A 188 -18.25 2.12 13.09
C PRO A 188 -17.80 2.08 11.62
N SER A 189 -16.66 2.70 11.32
CA SER A 189 -16.09 2.74 9.96
C SER A 189 -14.73 2.06 9.95
N CYS A 190 -14.51 1.16 8.99
CA CYS A 190 -13.22 0.48 8.80
C CYS A 190 -12.64 0.91 7.45
N TYR A 191 -11.35 1.26 7.39
CA TYR A 191 -10.66 1.44 6.11
C TYR A 191 -10.20 0.08 5.55
N LEU A 192 -9.60 -0.74 6.43
CA LEU A 192 -9.29 -2.14 6.20
C LEU A 192 -10.22 -2.98 7.08
N ALA A 193 -11.11 -3.73 6.43
CA ALA A 193 -12.01 -4.68 7.09
C ALA A 193 -11.48 -6.11 6.93
N GLY A 194 -11.41 -6.84 8.02
CA GLY A 194 -10.97 -8.23 8.10
C GLY A 194 -12.13 -9.17 8.47
N LEU A 195 -12.36 -10.19 7.68
CA LEU A 195 -13.21 -11.34 8.01
C LEU A 195 -12.28 -12.54 8.23
N ASP A 196 -11.76 -12.68 9.45
CA ASP A 196 -10.98 -13.83 9.86
C ASP A 196 -11.88 -14.82 10.61
N CYS A 197 -12.33 -15.86 9.91
CA CYS A 197 -13.24 -16.86 10.45
C CYS A 197 -12.63 -17.66 11.61
N HIS A 198 -11.30 -17.85 11.63
CA HIS A 198 -10.62 -18.54 12.72
C HIS A 198 -10.63 -17.70 14.00
N THR A 199 -10.28 -16.42 13.90
CA THR A 199 -10.27 -15.49 15.04
C THR A 199 -11.68 -15.15 15.55
N LEU A 200 -12.67 -15.11 14.65
CA LEU A 200 -14.06 -14.84 14.97
C LEU A 200 -14.85 -16.09 15.42
N GLU A 201 -14.23 -17.28 15.37
CA GLU A 201 -14.85 -18.57 15.71
C GLU A 201 -16.14 -18.85 14.90
N ILE A 202 -16.14 -18.52 13.61
CA ILE A 202 -17.26 -18.77 12.67
C ILE A 202 -16.83 -19.64 11.49
N SER A 203 -17.78 -20.18 10.73
CA SER A 203 -17.47 -21.03 9.56
C SER A 203 -17.42 -20.25 8.24
N GLY A 204 -18.06 -19.07 8.18
CA GLY A 204 -18.15 -18.25 6.98
C GLY A 204 -19.44 -18.46 6.18
N THR A 205 -20.47 -19.04 6.81
CA THR A 205 -21.80 -19.21 6.19
C THR A 205 -22.47 -17.87 5.92
N LEU A 206 -23.43 -17.85 5.00
CA LEU A 206 -24.10 -16.63 4.53
C LEU A 206 -24.59 -15.73 5.67
N ASP A 207 -25.30 -16.32 6.65
CA ASP A 207 -25.88 -15.60 7.78
C ASP A 207 -24.80 -15.05 8.73
N GLU A 208 -23.73 -15.81 8.99
CA GLU A 208 -22.62 -15.38 9.84
C GLU A 208 -21.87 -14.20 9.22
N VAL A 209 -21.56 -14.29 7.92
CA VAL A 209 -20.85 -13.23 7.18
C VAL A 209 -21.73 -11.99 7.09
N GLN A 210 -23.01 -12.15 6.75
CA GLN A 210 -23.99 -11.07 6.70
C GLN A 210 -24.08 -10.34 8.04
N GLN A 211 -24.15 -11.09 9.14
CA GLN A 211 -24.20 -10.53 10.48
C GLN A 211 -22.94 -9.69 10.76
N LYS A 212 -21.75 -10.24 10.46
CA LYS A 212 -20.47 -9.56 10.74
C LYS A 212 -20.25 -8.31 9.91
N TRP A 213 -20.59 -8.35 8.62
CA TRP A 213 -20.48 -7.19 7.74
C TRP A 213 -21.53 -6.11 8.02
N SER A 214 -22.64 -6.46 8.66
CA SER A 214 -23.65 -5.49 9.10
C SER A 214 -23.24 -4.66 10.34
N GLU A 215 -22.17 -5.05 11.05
CA GLU A 215 -21.71 -4.38 12.28
C GLU A 215 -20.99 -3.03 12.01
N PHE A 216 -20.55 -2.80 10.77
CA PHE A 216 -19.85 -1.58 10.36
C PHE A 216 -20.46 -0.97 9.09
N ASP A 217 -20.00 0.22 8.72
CA ASP A 217 -20.38 0.90 7.47
C ASP A 217 -19.54 0.39 6.30
N ALA A 218 -20.11 -0.48 5.49
CA ALA A 218 -19.47 -1.09 4.31
C ALA A 218 -18.96 -0.06 3.30
N SER A 219 -19.62 1.10 3.18
CA SER A 219 -19.21 2.15 2.23
C SER A 219 -17.84 2.77 2.55
N THR A 220 -17.37 2.61 3.79
CA THR A 220 -16.08 3.17 4.26
C THR A 220 -14.90 2.24 4.01
N VAL A 221 -15.17 0.97 3.69
CA VAL A 221 -14.16 -0.05 3.46
C VAL A 221 -13.49 0.16 2.12
N VAL A 222 -12.17 0.29 2.14
CA VAL A 222 -11.34 0.45 0.94
C VAL A 222 -10.62 -0.85 0.60
N GLN A 223 -10.24 -1.62 1.62
CA GLN A 223 -9.65 -2.95 1.46
C GLN A 223 -10.41 -3.96 2.30
N LEU A 224 -10.75 -5.10 1.69
CA LEU A 224 -11.42 -6.21 2.34
C LEU A 224 -10.50 -7.43 2.33
N LEU A 225 -10.36 -8.03 3.50
CA LEU A 225 -9.43 -9.11 3.75
C LEU A 225 -10.16 -10.29 4.38
N ILE A 226 -10.34 -11.36 3.62
CA ILE A 226 -11.08 -12.54 4.04
C ILE A 226 -10.08 -13.67 4.29
N ARG A 227 -10.10 -14.27 5.47
CA ARG A 227 -9.12 -15.27 5.87
C ARG A 227 -9.75 -16.45 6.60
N HIS A 228 -9.20 -17.63 6.36
CA HIS A 228 -9.42 -18.82 7.19
C HIS A 228 -10.87 -19.27 7.28
N CYS A 229 -11.70 -18.98 6.28
CA CYS A 229 -13.10 -19.39 6.28
C CYS A 229 -13.24 -20.80 5.68
N PRO A 230 -13.68 -21.82 6.46
CA PRO A 230 -13.83 -23.18 5.94
C PRO A 230 -14.97 -23.34 4.93
N ALA A 231 -15.95 -22.44 4.92
CA ALA A 231 -17.09 -22.50 4.01
C ALA A 231 -17.63 -21.09 3.72
N LEU A 232 -16.84 -20.26 3.03
CA LEU A 232 -17.22 -18.88 2.69
C LEU A 232 -18.39 -18.86 1.70
N GLU A 233 -19.47 -18.21 2.12
CA GLU A 233 -20.60 -17.81 1.29
C GLU A 233 -20.68 -16.28 1.31
N VAL A 234 -20.58 -15.64 0.13
CA VAL A 234 -20.54 -14.17 0.03
C VAL A 234 -21.96 -13.60 -0.08
N PRO A 235 -22.45 -12.85 0.93
CA PRO A 235 -23.82 -12.30 0.92
C PRO A 235 -23.98 -11.03 0.08
N ASP A 236 -25.24 -10.73 -0.27
CA ASP A 236 -25.62 -9.57 -1.09
C ASP A 236 -25.21 -8.21 -0.50
N ILE A 237 -25.02 -8.10 0.82
CA ILE A 237 -24.49 -6.87 1.45
C ILE A 237 -23.10 -6.52 0.94
N PHE A 238 -22.38 -7.46 0.31
CA PHE A 238 -21.15 -7.18 -0.41
C PHE A 238 -21.31 -6.02 -1.41
N SER A 239 -22.49 -5.90 -2.02
CA SER A 239 -22.82 -4.83 -2.96
C SER A 239 -22.84 -3.41 -2.34
N ASP A 240 -22.86 -3.29 -1.01
CA ASP A 240 -22.82 -2.02 -0.28
C ASP A 240 -21.38 -1.49 -0.10
N PHE A 241 -20.35 -2.27 -0.42
CA PHE A 241 -18.93 -1.92 -0.30
C PHE A 241 -18.47 -0.97 -1.43
N SER A 242 -19.14 0.16 -1.56
CA SER A 242 -18.93 1.14 -2.64
C SER A 242 -17.57 1.84 -2.65
N GLY A 243 -16.87 1.84 -1.52
CA GLY A 243 -15.52 2.39 -1.38
C GLY A 243 -14.39 1.42 -1.76
N LEU A 244 -14.73 0.17 -2.08
CA LEU A 244 -13.78 -0.94 -2.20
C LEU A 244 -12.83 -0.77 -3.38
N ARG A 245 -11.55 -1.01 -3.12
CA ARG A 245 -10.46 -0.93 -4.10
C ARG A 245 -9.64 -2.21 -4.19
N GLY A 246 -9.61 -3.00 -3.12
CA GLY A 246 -8.85 -4.24 -3.08
C GLY A 246 -9.58 -5.31 -2.28
N ILE A 247 -9.56 -6.54 -2.78
CA ILE A 247 -10.01 -7.72 -2.04
C ILE A 247 -8.87 -8.71 -2.03
N LYS A 248 -8.58 -9.22 -0.84
CA LYS A 248 -7.69 -10.36 -0.66
C LYS A 248 -8.41 -11.48 0.07
N VAL A 249 -8.38 -12.67 -0.52
CA VAL A 249 -8.92 -13.89 0.08
C VAL A 249 -7.76 -14.86 0.32
N TYR A 250 -7.51 -15.22 1.57
CA TYR A 250 -6.39 -16.07 1.97
C TYR A 250 -6.87 -17.33 2.71
N ASN A 251 -6.32 -18.49 2.34
CA ASN A 251 -6.52 -19.77 3.02
C ASN A 251 -8.01 -20.03 3.36
N THR A 252 -8.86 -19.99 2.34
CA THR A 252 -10.32 -20.01 2.48
C THR A 252 -10.94 -20.96 1.46
N THR A 253 -12.04 -21.63 1.82
CA THR A 253 -12.83 -22.40 0.85
C THR A 253 -14.06 -21.59 0.47
N ILE A 254 -14.15 -21.15 -0.79
CA ILE A 254 -15.31 -20.45 -1.34
C ILE A 254 -16.33 -21.49 -1.78
N VAL A 255 -17.40 -21.60 -0.98
CA VAL A 255 -18.54 -22.48 -1.28
C VAL A 255 -19.47 -21.79 -2.27
N GLU A 256 -19.81 -20.53 -2.00
CA GLU A 256 -20.71 -19.75 -2.85
C GLU A 256 -20.28 -18.29 -2.93
N TRP A 257 -20.22 -17.77 -4.15
CA TRP A 257 -20.14 -16.34 -4.41
C TRP A 257 -20.97 -16.08 -5.68
N SER A 258 -22.23 -15.75 -5.44
CA SER A 258 -23.27 -15.63 -6.45
C SER A 258 -23.13 -14.37 -7.30
N ASP A 259 -23.96 -14.28 -8.35
CA ASP A 259 -24.11 -13.10 -9.19
C ASP A 259 -24.73 -11.90 -8.46
N SER A 260 -25.59 -12.14 -7.45
CA SER A 260 -26.18 -11.09 -6.62
C SER A 260 -25.15 -10.33 -5.77
N ALA A 261 -24.05 -11.00 -5.40
CA ALA A 261 -22.91 -10.43 -4.70
C ALA A 261 -21.70 -10.19 -5.63
N ALA A 262 -21.93 -9.97 -6.93
CA ALA A 262 -20.84 -9.84 -7.89
C ALA A 262 -20.03 -8.55 -7.74
N ILE A 263 -18.77 -8.61 -8.15
CA ILE A 263 -17.95 -7.43 -8.37
C ILE A 263 -18.43 -6.76 -9.66
N THR A 264 -18.92 -5.52 -9.54
CA THR A 264 -19.50 -4.73 -10.62
C THR A 264 -18.99 -3.29 -10.60
N SER A 265 -18.97 -2.61 -11.74
CA SER A 265 -18.67 -1.17 -11.85
C SER A 265 -19.71 -0.33 -11.13
N THR A 266 -20.97 -0.79 -11.14
CA THR A 266 -22.09 -0.13 -10.46
C THR A 266 -21.87 -0.05 -8.95
N ASN A 267 -21.44 -1.16 -8.34
CA ASN A 267 -21.32 -1.27 -6.88
C ASN A 267 -19.90 -1.06 -6.38
N HIS A 268 -18.87 -1.33 -7.20
CA HIS A 268 -17.46 -1.28 -6.83
C HIS A 268 -16.64 -0.49 -7.87
N PRO A 269 -17.00 0.79 -8.15
CA PRO A 269 -16.41 1.57 -9.24
C PRO A 269 -14.90 1.85 -9.08
N GLY A 270 -14.38 1.72 -7.86
CA GLY A 270 -12.97 1.96 -7.53
C GLY A 270 -12.12 0.70 -7.45
N MET A 271 -12.69 -0.48 -7.73
CA MET A 271 -12.01 -1.75 -7.59
C MET A 271 -10.78 -1.82 -8.50
N SER A 272 -9.62 -2.14 -7.93
CA SER A 272 -8.31 -2.11 -8.60
C SER A 272 -7.53 -3.41 -8.49
N SER A 273 -7.65 -4.14 -7.38
CA SER A 273 -6.89 -5.38 -7.16
C SER A 273 -7.75 -6.51 -6.57
N LEU A 274 -7.54 -7.72 -7.08
CA LEU A 274 -8.17 -8.95 -6.60
C LEU A 274 -7.09 -10.02 -6.39
N MET A 275 -6.88 -10.41 -5.14
CA MET A 275 -5.91 -11.42 -4.74
C MET A 275 -6.63 -12.62 -4.12
N ILE A 276 -6.40 -13.81 -4.67
CA ILE A 276 -7.01 -15.07 -4.24
C ILE A 276 -5.89 -16.08 -4.00
N VAL A 277 -5.60 -16.37 -2.74
CA VAL A 277 -4.37 -17.06 -2.35
C VAL A 277 -4.67 -18.24 -1.43
N ARG A 278 -4.18 -19.43 -1.77
CA ARG A 278 -4.46 -20.66 -0.99
C ARG A 278 -5.96 -20.93 -0.86
N VAL A 279 -6.71 -20.67 -1.93
CA VAL A 279 -8.18 -20.77 -1.93
C VAL A 279 -8.66 -22.01 -2.65
N ASN A 280 -9.67 -22.65 -2.07
CA ASN A 280 -10.39 -23.75 -2.71
C ASN A 280 -11.76 -23.25 -3.18
N MET A 281 -12.04 -23.31 -4.48
CA MET A 281 -13.30 -22.92 -5.08
C MET A 281 -14.17 -24.14 -5.37
N THR A 282 -15.47 -24.02 -5.16
CA THR A 282 -16.45 -25.05 -5.55
C THR A 282 -16.24 -25.48 -7.01
N ASN A 283 -16.04 -26.77 -7.23
CA ASN A 283 -15.74 -27.39 -8.53
C ASN A 283 -14.46 -26.93 -9.23
N GLY A 284 -13.59 -26.15 -8.59
CA GLY A 284 -12.34 -25.66 -9.17
C GLY A 284 -12.53 -24.71 -10.36
N VAL A 285 -13.58 -23.90 -10.30
CA VAL A 285 -13.93 -22.88 -11.30
C VAL A 285 -14.12 -21.52 -10.64
N LEU A 286 -13.92 -20.43 -11.38
CA LEU A 286 -14.23 -19.09 -10.90
C LEU A 286 -15.71 -18.99 -10.51
N PRO A 287 -16.05 -18.47 -9.32
CA PRO A 287 -17.43 -18.28 -8.91
C PRO A 287 -18.12 -17.17 -9.71
N ALA A 288 -19.46 -17.19 -9.73
CA ALA A 288 -20.29 -16.27 -10.51
C ALA A 288 -20.05 -14.79 -10.16
N GLY A 289 -19.74 -14.49 -8.90
CA GLY A 289 -19.44 -13.14 -8.44
C GLY A 289 -18.20 -12.50 -9.08
N LEU A 290 -17.31 -13.31 -9.67
CA LEU A 290 -16.13 -12.85 -10.41
C LEU A 290 -16.36 -12.78 -11.94
N LEU A 291 -17.57 -13.08 -12.39
CA LEU A 291 -17.93 -13.27 -13.79
C LEU A 291 -19.07 -12.33 -14.24
N SER A 292 -19.22 -11.18 -13.60
CA SER A 292 -20.17 -10.14 -14.02
C SER A 292 -19.85 -9.62 -15.43
N SER A 293 -20.87 -9.25 -16.20
CA SER A 293 -20.70 -8.50 -17.44
C SER A 293 -20.44 -7.01 -17.22
N ASP A 294 -20.74 -6.50 -16.02
CA ASP A 294 -20.45 -5.13 -15.59
C ASP A 294 -19.15 -5.08 -14.77
N PHE A 295 -18.13 -5.88 -15.10
CA PHE A 295 -16.92 -5.95 -14.28
C PHE A 295 -16.13 -4.62 -14.30
N PRO A 296 -15.55 -4.15 -13.17
CA PRO A 296 -14.87 -2.86 -13.11
C PRO A 296 -13.69 -2.74 -14.08
N PRO A 297 -13.66 -1.75 -14.98
CA PRO A 297 -12.54 -1.56 -15.91
C PRO A 297 -11.27 -1.04 -15.22
N THR A 298 -11.39 -0.57 -13.98
CA THR A 298 -10.27 -0.13 -13.14
C THR A 298 -9.51 -1.28 -12.49
N LEU A 299 -10.05 -2.50 -12.55
CA LEU A 299 -9.45 -3.68 -11.92
C LEU A 299 -8.30 -4.17 -12.80
N TYR A 300 -7.09 -3.71 -12.51
CA TYR A 300 -5.92 -3.97 -13.34
C TYR A 300 -5.01 -5.07 -12.78
N ASP A 301 -5.24 -5.53 -11.55
CA ASP A 301 -4.40 -6.49 -10.86
C ASP A 301 -5.21 -7.70 -10.37
N ILE A 302 -5.01 -8.85 -11.01
CA ILE A 302 -5.72 -10.09 -10.72
C ILE A 302 -4.70 -11.19 -10.46
N GLU A 303 -4.64 -11.63 -9.21
CA GLU A 303 -3.68 -12.63 -8.77
C GLU A 303 -4.40 -13.80 -8.11
N ILE A 304 -4.22 -14.99 -8.67
CA ILE A 304 -4.80 -16.24 -8.21
C ILE A 304 -3.66 -17.22 -8.00
N CYS A 305 -3.28 -17.46 -6.75
CA CYS A 305 -2.10 -18.23 -6.39
C CYS A 305 -2.43 -19.39 -5.46
N VAL A 306 -1.90 -20.58 -5.75
CA VAL A 306 -2.13 -21.80 -4.96
C VAL A 306 -3.62 -22.12 -4.81
N THR A 307 -4.29 -22.45 -5.90
CA THR A 307 -5.73 -22.76 -5.87
C THR A 307 -6.05 -24.10 -6.52
N ASN A 308 -7.30 -24.56 -6.42
CA ASN A 308 -7.79 -25.71 -7.17
C ASN A 308 -8.38 -25.34 -8.55
N LEU A 309 -8.16 -24.11 -9.03
CA LEU A 309 -8.69 -23.64 -10.31
C LEU A 309 -8.08 -24.44 -11.47
N HIS A 310 -8.92 -25.14 -12.24
CA HIS A 310 -8.47 -25.99 -13.37
C HIS A 310 -8.90 -25.50 -14.75
N THR A 311 -9.80 -24.52 -14.82
CA THR A 311 -10.26 -23.94 -16.08
C THR A 311 -10.77 -22.51 -15.89
N LEU A 312 -10.83 -21.76 -17.00
CA LEU A 312 -11.38 -20.41 -17.08
C LEU A 312 -12.51 -20.38 -18.14
N PRO A 313 -13.58 -19.59 -17.94
CA PRO A 313 -14.64 -19.49 -18.94
C PRO A 313 -14.14 -18.92 -20.28
N ASP A 314 -14.62 -19.48 -21.39
CA ASP A 314 -14.18 -19.06 -22.73
C ASP A 314 -14.53 -17.60 -23.08
N ASN A 315 -15.50 -16.98 -22.42
CA ASN A 315 -15.90 -15.60 -22.65
C ASN A 315 -15.35 -14.63 -21.61
N LEU A 316 -14.33 -15.01 -20.83
CA LEU A 316 -13.76 -14.15 -19.79
C LEU A 316 -13.19 -12.84 -20.35
N ASP A 317 -12.67 -12.88 -21.58
CA ASP A 317 -12.20 -11.73 -22.38
C ASP A 317 -13.28 -10.69 -22.70
N THR A 318 -14.56 -11.07 -22.62
CA THR A 318 -15.68 -10.13 -22.75
C THR A 318 -16.08 -9.45 -21.44
N LYS A 319 -15.47 -9.87 -20.32
CA LYS A 319 -15.85 -9.47 -18.96
C LYS A 319 -14.71 -8.78 -18.25
N TRP A 320 -13.55 -9.43 -18.15
CA TRP A 320 -12.39 -8.86 -17.48
C TRP A 320 -11.71 -7.80 -18.36
N PRO A 321 -11.11 -6.77 -17.73
CA PRO A 321 -10.47 -5.69 -18.48
C PRO A 321 -9.19 -6.15 -19.18
N PRO A 322 -8.90 -5.60 -20.37
CA PRO A 322 -7.65 -5.88 -21.06
C PRO A 322 -6.47 -5.17 -20.39
N ALA A 323 -5.25 -5.56 -20.76
CA ALA A 323 -4.00 -5.00 -20.24
C ALA A 323 -3.83 -5.10 -18.70
N ALA A 324 -4.60 -5.98 -18.06
CA ALA A 324 -4.43 -6.30 -16.65
C ALA A 324 -3.15 -7.13 -16.41
N ILE A 325 -2.66 -7.08 -15.18
CA ILE A 325 -1.77 -8.06 -14.58
C ILE A 325 -2.63 -9.27 -14.25
N ILE A 326 -2.30 -10.42 -14.84
CA ILE A 326 -3.02 -11.67 -14.62
C ILE A 326 -2.01 -12.73 -14.19
N GLN A 327 -2.11 -13.15 -12.94
CA GLN A 327 -1.31 -14.24 -12.39
C GLN A 327 -2.25 -15.38 -12.01
N VAL A 328 -2.05 -16.56 -12.58
CA VAL A 328 -2.74 -17.79 -12.18
C VAL A 328 -1.67 -18.83 -11.86
N GLU A 329 -1.05 -18.72 -10.70
CA GLU A 329 0.13 -19.50 -10.31
C GLU A 329 -0.23 -20.68 -9.39
N TYR A 330 0.52 -21.78 -9.50
CA TYR A 330 0.36 -23.00 -8.69
C TYR A 330 -1.10 -23.45 -8.53
N SER A 331 -1.86 -23.32 -9.61
CA SER A 331 -3.24 -23.78 -9.67
C SER A 331 -3.28 -25.17 -10.32
N GLN A 332 -4.38 -25.53 -10.99
CA GLN A 332 -4.57 -26.85 -11.59
C GLN A 332 -4.82 -26.75 -13.11
N LEU A 333 -4.35 -25.68 -13.76
CA LEU A 333 -4.45 -25.54 -15.21
C LEU A 333 -3.59 -26.60 -15.91
N THR A 334 -4.21 -27.46 -16.72
CA THR A 334 -3.48 -28.50 -17.48
C THR A 334 -3.03 -28.03 -18.87
N THR A 335 -3.60 -26.92 -19.33
CA THR A 335 -3.26 -26.20 -20.57
C THR A 335 -3.40 -24.71 -20.31
N VAL A 336 -2.79 -23.85 -21.12
CA VAL A 336 -3.06 -22.40 -21.09
C VAL A 336 -4.44 -22.16 -21.73
N PRO A 337 -5.47 -21.71 -21.00
CA PRO A 337 -6.78 -21.44 -21.59
C PRO A 337 -6.67 -20.37 -22.69
N ALA A 338 -7.29 -20.62 -23.85
CA ALA A 338 -7.20 -19.71 -25.00
C ALA A 338 -7.75 -18.30 -24.72
N VAL A 339 -8.52 -18.13 -23.65
CA VAL A 339 -9.03 -16.84 -23.20
C VAL A 339 -7.95 -15.94 -22.60
N LEU A 340 -6.87 -16.50 -22.04
CA LEU A 340 -5.78 -15.72 -21.43
C LEU A 340 -5.04 -14.86 -22.47
N PRO A 341 -4.60 -15.37 -23.64
CA PRO A 341 -4.06 -14.51 -24.69
C PRO A 341 -5.07 -13.50 -25.23
N ARG A 342 -6.36 -13.88 -25.35
CA ARG A 342 -7.42 -12.98 -25.85
C ARG A 342 -7.70 -11.79 -24.92
N LEU A 343 -7.47 -11.96 -23.62
CA LEU A 343 -7.55 -10.87 -22.64
C LEU A 343 -6.51 -9.76 -22.88
N GLN A 344 -5.49 -10.00 -23.70
CA GLN A 344 -4.39 -9.05 -23.92
C GLN A 344 -3.75 -8.55 -22.61
N PRO A 345 -3.29 -9.45 -21.72
CA PRO A 345 -2.66 -9.04 -20.47
C PRO A 345 -1.39 -8.23 -20.73
N TYR A 346 -1.14 -7.23 -19.89
CA TYR A 346 0.15 -6.54 -19.86
C TYR A 346 1.24 -7.42 -19.23
N TYR A 347 0.81 -8.25 -18.26
CA TYR A 347 1.65 -9.14 -17.50
C TYR A 347 0.88 -10.46 -17.34
N LEU A 348 1.47 -11.59 -17.75
CA LEU A 348 0.87 -12.91 -17.60
C LEU A 348 1.82 -13.87 -16.89
N ALA A 349 1.37 -14.49 -15.80
CA ALA A 349 2.06 -15.62 -15.19
C ALA A 349 1.14 -16.83 -15.02
N VAL A 350 1.61 -18.00 -15.41
CA VAL A 350 0.96 -19.31 -15.20
C VAL A 350 1.90 -20.31 -14.53
N THR A 351 2.93 -19.80 -13.84
CA THR A 351 3.98 -20.56 -13.14
C THR A 351 3.40 -21.68 -12.28
N GLY A 352 4.07 -22.83 -12.24
CA GLY A 352 3.77 -23.91 -11.30
C GLY A 352 2.46 -24.67 -11.57
N ASN A 353 1.79 -24.44 -12.71
CA ASN A 353 0.63 -25.24 -13.12
C ASN A 353 1.07 -26.57 -13.79
N PRO A 354 0.21 -27.61 -13.81
CA PRO A 354 0.49 -28.87 -14.49
C PRO A 354 0.42 -28.78 -16.04
N ILE A 355 0.89 -27.68 -16.61
CA ILE A 355 0.96 -27.46 -18.07
C ILE A 355 2.22 -28.12 -18.61
N THR A 356 2.07 -28.84 -19.72
CA THR A 356 3.17 -29.57 -20.38
C THR A 356 3.53 -29.01 -21.76
N GLU A 357 2.60 -28.28 -22.38
CA GLU A 357 2.75 -27.68 -23.70
C GLU A 357 2.18 -26.25 -23.70
N LEU A 358 2.81 -25.34 -24.44
CA LEU A 358 2.39 -23.95 -24.56
C LEU A 358 1.83 -23.66 -25.96
N PRO A 359 0.66 -22.99 -26.05
CA PRO A 359 0.16 -22.49 -27.33
C PRO A 359 1.03 -21.31 -27.83
N PRO A 360 1.31 -21.18 -29.14
CA PRO A 360 2.09 -20.05 -29.67
C PRO A 360 1.47 -18.69 -29.34
N GLU A 361 0.15 -18.62 -29.23
CA GLU A 361 -0.62 -17.41 -28.93
C GLU A 361 -0.18 -16.73 -27.62
N VAL A 362 0.41 -17.47 -26.67
CA VAL A 362 0.94 -16.87 -25.43
C VAL A 362 2.12 -15.92 -25.69
N PHE A 363 2.83 -16.07 -26.79
CA PHE A 363 3.93 -15.18 -27.21
C PHE A 363 3.46 -14.08 -28.18
N GLU A 364 2.22 -14.16 -28.67
CA GLU A 364 1.66 -13.27 -29.70
C GLU A 364 0.74 -12.17 -29.12
N VAL A 365 0.77 -11.98 -27.81
CA VAL A 365 -0.06 -11.00 -27.10
C VAL A 365 0.50 -9.59 -27.26
N ASP A 366 -0.17 -8.76 -28.06
CA ASP A 366 0.18 -7.36 -28.27
C ASP A 366 0.18 -6.58 -26.94
N GLY A 367 1.25 -5.82 -26.66
CA GLY A 367 1.38 -5.01 -25.45
C GLY A 367 1.81 -5.75 -24.18
N MET A 368 1.96 -7.09 -24.22
CA MET A 368 2.45 -7.87 -23.08
C MET A 368 3.95 -7.66 -22.87
N LEU A 369 4.35 -7.27 -21.66
CA LEU A 369 5.76 -6.99 -21.32
C LEU A 369 6.45 -8.17 -20.61
N TYR A 370 5.69 -8.91 -19.81
CA TYR A 370 6.19 -9.98 -18.95
C TYR A 370 5.42 -11.29 -19.17
N LEU A 371 6.16 -12.39 -19.25
CA LEU A 371 5.60 -13.75 -19.31
C LEU A 371 6.28 -14.66 -18.28
N GLY A 372 5.51 -15.17 -17.32
CA GLY A 372 5.91 -16.16 -16.34
C GLY A 372 5.42 -17.56 -16.71
N ILE A 373 6.34 -18.45 -17.09
CA ILE A 373 6.07 -19.85 -17.42
C ILE A 373 7.06 -20.81 -16.74
N SER A 374 7.52 -20.43 -15.54
CA SER A 374 8.47 -21.18 -14.73
C SER A 374 7.82 -22.37 -14.00
N GLU A 375 8.63 -23.29 -13.48
CA GLU A 375 8.21 -24.40 -12.61
C GLU A 375 7.15 -25.33 -13.22
N MET A 376 7.20 -25.50 -14.55
CA MET A 376 6.31 -26.37 -15.30
C MET A 376 7.10 -27.45 -16.04
N ASN A 377 6.45 -28.59 -16.31
CA ASN A 377 7.08 -29.72 -17.02
C ASN A 377 7.10 -29.51 -18.55
N ILE A 378 7.54 -28.33 -18.97
CA ILE A 378 7.67 -27.94 -20.38
C ILE A 378 9.05 -28.35 -20.88
N ARG A 379 9.09 -29.02 -22.03
CA ARG A 379 10.34 -29.52 -22.64
C ARG A 379 10.84 -28.66 -23.80
N GLU A 380 9.92 -27.96 -24.46
CA GLU A 380 10.21 -27.08 -25.58
C GLU A 380 9.19 -25.93 -25.62
N LEU A 381 9.63 -24.80 -26.14
CA LEU A 381 8.74 -23.70 -26.50
C LEU A 381 7.95 -24.06 -27.78
N PRO A 382 6.83 -23.40 -28.10
CA PRO A 382 6.09 -23.66 -29.33
C PRO A 382 7.00 -23.46 -30.55
N ARG A 383 6.96 -24.40 -31.49
CA ARG A 383 7.83 -24.38 -32.67
C ARG A 383 7.58 -23.18 -33.60
N ASN A 384 6.32 -22.76 -33.73
CA ASN A 384 5.89 -21.75 -34.69
C ASN A 384 5.20 -20.59 -33.96
N VAL A 385 5.95 -19.53 -33.68
CA VAL A 385 5.41 -18.22 -33.28
C VAL A 385 5.48 -17.31 -34.50
N THR A 386 4.33 -16.86 -34.98
CA THR A 386 4.22 -16.12 -36.24
C THR A 386 4.25 -14.61 -36.06
N LYS A 387 3.75 -14.13 -34.92
CA LYS A 387 3.69 -12.71 -34.59
C LYS A 387 4.13 -12.48 -33.14
N LEU A 388 5.44 -12.60 -32.89
CA LEU A 388 5.99 -12.32 -31.57
C LEU A 388 5.58 -10.91 -31.12
N SER A 389 5.09 -10.78 -29.89
CA SER A 389 4.74 -9.48 -29.31
C SER A 389 5.92 -8.50 -29.38
N SER A 390 5.66 -7.27 -29.82
CA SER A 390 6.67 -6.22 -29.97
C SER A 390 7.24 -5.73 -28.64
N ASP A 391 6.44 -5.83 -27.58
CA ASP A 391 6.75 -5.26 -26.27
C ASP A 391 7.32 -6.31 -25.30
N LEU A 392 7.13 -7.60 -25.58
CA LEU A 392 7.58 -8.69 -24.72
C LEU A 392 9.09 -8.59 -24.47
N SER A 393 9.47 -8.43 -23.21
CA SER A 393 10.87 -8.12 -22.86
C SER A 393 11.43 -9.07 -21.81
N TRP A 394 10.58 -9.67 -20.98
CA TRP A 394 11.02 -10.50 -19.86
C TRP A 394 10.23 -11.81 -19.87
N ILE A 395 10.93 -12.92 -20.10
CA ILE A 395 10.33 -14.26 -20.15
C ILE A 395 11.03 -15.15 -19.13
N PHE A 396 10.26 -15.64 -18.17
CA PHE A 396 10.72 -16.45 -17.07
C PHE A 396 10.34 -17.90 -17.36
N ILE A 397 11.37 -18.74 -17.51
CA ILE A 397 11.26 -20.16 -17.87
C ILE A 397 12.06 -21.05 -16.90
N GLY A 398 12.39 -20.51 -15.72
CA GLY A 398 13.17 -21.20 -14.70
C GLY A 398 12.47 -22.46 -14.21
N GLU A 399 13.25 -23.43 -13.74
CA GLU A 399 12.74 -24.74 -13.29
C GLU A 399 11.85 -25.44 -14.33
N THR A 400 12.18 -25.32 -15.62
CA THR A 400 11.56 -26.10 -16.71
C THR A 400 12.55 -27.13 -17.27
N ASN A 401 12.08 -28.00 -18.17
CA ASN A 401 12.91 -29.02 -18.83
C ASN A 401 13.37 -28.57 -20.23
N ILE A 402 13.43 -27.25 -20.48
CA ILE A 402 13.87 -26.67 -21.75
C ILE A 402 15.38 -26.85 -21.90
N SER A 403 15.78 -27.43 -23.04
CA SER A 403 17.19 -27.71 -23.36
C SER A 403 17.70 -27.07 -24.66
N PHE A 404 16.81 -26.39 -25.40
CA PHE A 404 17.14 -25.72 -26.66
C PHE A 404 16.10 -24.63 -26.98
N PHE A 405 16.41 -23.78 -27.97
CA PHE A 405 15.52 -22.71 -28.45
C PHE A 405 15.26 -22.80 -29.95
N TRP A 406 14.03 -22.50 -30.37
CA TRP A 406 13.61 -22.41 -31.78
C TRP A 406 14.02 -21.07 -32.41
N ALA A 407 14.15 -21.05 -33.74
CA ALA A 407 14.64 -19.87 -34.47
C ALA A 407 13.85 -18.56 -34.24
N TRP A 408 12.55 -18.61 -33.96
CA TRP A 408 11.76 -17.38 -33.72
C TRP A 408 12.24 -16.58 -32.49
N VAL A 409 12.92 -17.23 -31.55
CA VAL A 409 13.51 -16.58 -30.37
C VAL A 409 14.58 -15.53 -30.75
N ASP A 410 15.11 -15.57 -31.99
CA ASP A 410 16.19 -14.68 -32.45
C ASP A 410 15.72 -13.24 -32.44
N GLU A 411 14.46 -13.03 -32.84
CA GLU A 411 13.85 -11.71 -32.86
C GLU A 411 13.94 -11.05 -31.48
N LEU A 412 13.67 -11.79 -30.42
CA LEU A 412 13.72 -11.28 -29.05
C LEU A 412 15.15 -10.99 -28.60
N VAL A 413 16.08 -11.91 -28.90
CA VAL A 413 17.51 -11.75 -28.54
C VAL A 413 18.10 -10.51 -29.23
N ILE A 414 17.84 -10.34 -30.53
CA ILE A 414 18.31 -9.21 -31.32
C ILE A 414 17.67 -7.91 -30.82
N ARG A 415 16.36 -7.92 -30.55
CA ARG A 415 15.63 -6.74 -30.06
C ARG A 415 16.15 -6.25 -28.70
N MET A 416 16.55 -7.18 -27.83
CA MET A 416 16.98 -6.90 -26.47
C MET A 416 18.49 -6.74 -26.32
N GLU A 417 19.25 -6.89 -27.41
CA GLU A 417 20.70 -6.76 -27.41
C GLU A 417 21.15 -5.43 -26.79
N GLY A 418 22.00 -5.52 -25.76
CA GLY A 418 22.53 -4.36 -25.04
C GLY A 418 21.53 -3.65 -24.12
N ARG A 419 20.29 -4.14 -23.98
CA ARG A 419 19.26 -3.58 -23.09
C ARG A 419 19.07 -4.42 -21.83
N ALA A 420 18.77 -5.71 -21.98
CA ALA A 420 18.52 -6.64 -20.87
C ALA A 420 18.65 -8.10 -21.34
N ASN A 421 18.66 -9.03 -20.39
CA ASN A 421 18.52 -10.46 -20.64
C ASN A 421 17.03 -10.80 -20.82
N PRO A 422 16.54 -11.10 -22.04
CA PRO A 422 15.13 -11.45 -22.23
C PRO A 422 14.72 -12.76 -21.57
N TRP A 423 15.64 -13.72 -21.46
CA TRP A 423 15.34 -15.05 -20.93
C TRP A 423 15.90 -15.22 -19.53
N LEU A 424 15.02 -15.42 -18.56
CA LEU A 424 15.35 -15.72 -17.18
C LEU A 424 15.08 -17.22 -16.96
N ALA A 425 16.13 -18.02 -17.05
CA ALA A 425 16.03 -19.46 -17.28
C ALA A 425 16.75 -20.31 -16.21
N GLY A 426 17.12 -19.72 -15.08
CA GLY A 426 17.72 -20.47 -13.98
C GLY A 426 16.67 -21.20 -13.15
N PRO A 427 16.87 -22.47 -12.77
CA PRO A 427 17.67 -23.53 -13.38
C PRO A 427 16.91 -24.26 -14.52
N THR A 428 17.60 -24.64 -15.60
CA THR A 428 17.06 -25.44 -16.73
C THR A 428 18.17 -26.32 -17.33
N PRO A 429 17.85 -27.42 -18.04
CA PRO A 429 18.82 -28.21 -18.79
C PRO A 429 19.70 -27.39 -19.76
N TYR A 430 19.13 -26.34 -20.37
CA TYR A 430 19.88 -25.41 -21.22
C TYR A 430 20.94 -24.67 -20.39
N CYS A 431 20.56 -24.15 -19.22
CA CYS A 431 21.47 -23.45 -18.32
C CYS A 431 22.58 -24.35 -17.78
N ASP A 432 22.29 -25.62 -17.46
CA ASP A 432 23.31 -26.59 -17.06
C ASP A 432 24.38 -26.78 -18.14
N ASP A 433 23.96 -26.85 -19.40
CA ASP A 433 24.87 -27.02 -20.54
C ASP A 433 25.67 -25.74 -20.77
N PHE A 434 25.00 -24.59 -20.69
CA PHE A 434 25.62 -23.30 -20.87
C PHE A 434 26.71 -23.05 -19.81
N GLU A 435 26.45 -23.36 -18.54
CA GLU A 435 27.45 -23.25 -17.47
C GLU A 435 28.66 -24.18 -17.72
N LYS A 436 28.43 -25.42 -18.17
CA LYS A 436 29.52 -26.34 -18.53
C LYS A 436 30.35 -25.82 -19.70
N ILE A 437 29.74 -25.14 -20.66
CA ILE A 437 30.44 -24.52 -21.80
C ILE A 437 31.29 -23.33 -21.34
N LEU A 438 30.74 -22.47 -20.47
CA LEU A 438 31.47 -21.32 -19.92
C LEU A 438 32.67 -21.76 -19.08
N ASN A 439 32.51 -22.81 -18.27
CA ASN A 439 33.58 -23.36 -17.43
C ASN A 439 34.58 -24.26 -18.19
N GLY A 440 34.34 -24.52 -19.48
CA GLY A 440 35.22 -25.35 -20.33
C GLY A 440 35.11 -26.86 -20.08
N THR A 441 34.12 -27.31 -19.32
CA THR A 441 33.84 -28.73 -19.04
C THR A 441 33.16 -29.43 -20.23
N SER A 442 32.44 -28.68 -21.05
CA SER A 442 31.86 -29.14 -22.33
C SER A 442 32.18 -28.15 -23.44
N SER A 443 32.22 -28.63 -24.69
CA SER A 443 32.34 -27.78 -25.89
C SER A 443 31.05 -27.68 -26.70
N THR A 444 29.98 -28.38 -26.30
CA THR A 444 28.71 -28.46 -27.01
C THR A 444 27.51 -28.51 -26.06
N PHE A 445 26.35 -28.04 -26.52
CA PHE A 445 25.07 -28.30 -25.88
C PHE A 445 24.67 -29.78 -26.02
N ARG A 446 23.81 -30.30 -25.13
CA ARG A 446 23.33 -31.70 -25.18
C ARG A 446 22.47 -31.98 -26.40
N VAL A 447 21.73 -30.98 -26.87
CA VAL A 447 20.93 -31.02 -28.08
C VAL A 447 21.81 -30.53 -29.24
N PRO A 448 22.00 -31.33 -30.32
CA PRO A 448 22.82 -30.91 -31.44
C PRO A 448 22.19 -29.72 -32.17
N LEU A 449 23.01 -28.81 -32.67
CA LEU A 449 22.55 -27.69 -33.50
C LEU A 449 21.93 -28.23 -34.80
N LEU A 450 20.65 -27.92 -35.02
CA LEU A 450 19.90 -28.20 -36.25
C LEU A 450 19.53 -26.89 -36.94
N PRO A 451 19.31 -26.88 -38.28
CA PRO A 451 18.95 -25.66 -39.02
C PRO A 451 17.68 -24.95 -38.54
N GLU A 452 16.80 -25.69 -37.86
CA GLU A 452 15.53 -25.24 -37.30
C GLU A 452 15.65 -24.65 -35.89
N TYR A 453 16.79 -24.88 -35.22
CA TYR A 453 17.10 -24.25 -33.94
C TYR A 453 17.77 -22.90 -34.15
N LEU A 454 17.75 -22.11 -33.08
CA LEU A 454 18.34 -20.79 -33.08
C LEU A 454 19.86 -20.86 -33.12
N GLN A 455 20.47 -20.36 -34.21
CA GLN A 455 21.92 -20.45 -34.40
C GLN A 455 22.67 -19.73 -33.27
N THR A 456 22.19 -18.58 -32.83
CA THR A 456 22.79 -17.80 -31.73
C THR A 456 22.73 -18.53 -30.38
N MET A 457 21.57 -18.96 -29.88
CA MET A 457 21.39 -19.64 -28.58
C MET A 457 22.05 -21.02 -28.54
N MET A 458 22.17 -21.68 -29.70
CA MET A 458 22.69 -23.04 -29.79
C MET A 458 24.13 -23.10 -30.32
N ASP A 459 24.80 -21.96 -30.54
CA ASP A 459 26.22 -21.88 -30.92
C ASP A 459 27.13 -21.69 -29.68
N PRO A 460 27.92 -22.71 -29.28
CA PRO A 460 28.83 -22.64 -28.14
C PRO A 460 30.16 -21.92 -28.45
N SER A 461 30.34 -21.36 -29.65
CA SER A 461 31.59 -20.73 -30.08
C SER A 461 32.04 -19.61 -29.12
N GLU A 462 33.36 -19.48 -28.92
CA GLU A 462 33.92 -18.45 -28.04
C GLU A 462 33.51 -17.03 -28.46
N ALA A 463 33.34 -16.81 -29.77
CA ALA A 463 32.89 -15.54 -30.32
C ALA A 463 31.45 -15.19 -29.91
N ASN A 464 30.60 -16.19 -29.69
CA ASN A 464 29.19 -16.03 -29.40
C ASN A 464 28.85 -16.02 -27.90
N ARG A 465 29.76 -16.49 -27.02
CA ARG A 465 29.56 -16.49 -25.55
C ARG A 465 29.08 -15.14 -24.97
N PRO A 466 29.62 -13.97 -25.36
CA PRO A 466 29.15 -12.69 -24.83
C PRO A 466 27.69 -12.36 -25.20
N VAL A 467 27.20 -12.90 -26.33
CA VAL A 467 25.80 -12.75 -26.74
C VAL A 467 24.93 -13.64 -25.87
N LEU A 468 25.32 -14.90 -25.65
CA LEU A 468 24.61 -15.84 -24.78
C LEU A 468 24.46 -15.30 -23.35
N GLU A 469 25.55 -14.79 -22.75
CA GLU A 469 25.56 -14.21 -21.40
C GLU A 469 24.63 -13.00 -21.26
N LYS A 470 24.42 -12.24 -22.34
CA LYS A 470 23.50 -11.10 -22.38
C LYS A 470 22.08 -11.48 -22.78
N SER A 471 21.87 -12.69 -23.27
CA SER A 471 20.57 -13.16 -23.77
C SER A 471 19.83 -14.00 -22.74
N VAL A 472 20.57 -14.84 -22.00
CA VAL A 472 20.02 -15.78 -21.01
C VAL A 472 20.67 -15.56 -19.66
N ARG A 473 19.84 -15.37 -18.64
CA ARG A 473 20.27 -15.33 -17.25
C ARG A 473 19.92 -16.65 -16.57
N CYS A 474 20.95 -17.44 -16.27
CA CYS A 474 20.87 -18.76 -15.64
C CYS A 474 21.02 -18.70 -14.11
N ASP A 475 20.54 -17.64 -13.48
CA ASP A 475 20.69 -17.43 -12.05
C ASP A 475 19.61 -18.22 -11.28
N PRO A 476 20.00 -19.20 -10.44
CA PRO A 476 19.04 -20.04 -9.71
C PRO A 476 18.30 -19.28 -8.60
N THR A 477 18.70 -18.03 -8.30
CA THR A 477 17.99 -17.18 -7.34
C THR A 477 16.80 -16.44 -7.96
N ILE A 478 16.63 -16.52 -9.28
CA ILE A 478 15.43 -16.00 -9.94
C ILE A 478 14.32 -17.02 -9.71
N GLU A 479 13.55 -16.80 -8.67
CA GLU A 479 12.34 -17.59 -8.39
C GLU A 479 11.32 -17.39 -9.51
N GLY A 480 10.64 -18.47 -9.88
CA GLY A 480 9.64 -18.47 -10.93
C GLY A 480 8.29 -17.91 -10.49
N LEU A 481 8.06 -17.89 -9.18
CA LEU A 481 6.85 -17.44 -8.51
C LEU A 481 6.85 -15.92 -8.39
N PHE A 482 5.84 -15.26 -8.94
CA PHE A 482 5.71 -13.81 -8.89
C PHE A 482 4.94 -13.32 -7.69
N TYR A 483 3.90 -14.05 -7.31
CA TYR A 483 3.19 -13.79 -6.08
C TYR A 483 4.13 -14.06 -4.88
N PRO A 484 4.41 -13.11 -3.98
CA PRO A 484 5.38 -13.29 -2.90
C PRO A 484 4.79 -14.12 -1.75
N LEU A 485 4.59 -15.41 -2.03
CA LEU A 485 3.85 -16.34 -1.17
C LEU A 485 4.53 -16.55 0.18
N ASP A 486 5.85 -16.55 0.25
CA ASP A 486 6.57 -16.69 1.52
C ASP A 486 6.29 -15.52 2.47
N ILE A 487 6.21 -14.30 1.93
CA ILE A 487 5.86 -13.11 2.72
C ILE A 487 4.39 -13.17 3.10
N GLU A 488 3.52 -13.46 2.14
CA GLU A 488 2.09 -13.61 2.37
C GLU A 488 1.80 -14.61 3.50
N ASP A 489 2.42 -15.79 3.43
CA ASP A 489 2.29 -16.83 4.44
C ASP A 489 2.87 -16.41 5.79
N SER A 490 3.96 -15.65 5.81
CA SER A 490 4.54 -15.14 7.06
C SER A 490 3.62 -14.18 7.81
N ILE A 491 2.76 -13.45 7.08
CA ILE A 491 1.81 -12.48 7.63
C ILE A 491 0.49 -13.17 7.99
N ASN A 492 0.04 -14.11 7.13
CA ASN A 492 -1.36 -14.54 7.13
C ASN A 492 -1.57 -15.99 7.56
N ALA A 493 -0.55 -16.84 7.60
CA ALA A 493 -0.74 -18.24 7.97
C ALA A 493 -0.93 -18.42 9.49
N ILE A 494 -1.94 -19.20 9.88
CA ILE A 494 -2.13 -19.66 11.28
C ILE A 494 -1.05 -20.67 11.69
N SER A 495 -0.59 -21.46 10.72
CA SER A 495 0.42 -22.51 10.89
C SER A 495 1.21 -22.66 9.60
N THR A 496 2.36 -23.33 9.64
CA THR A 496 3.17 -23.61 8.45
C THR A 496 2.29 -24.16 7.31
N PRO A 497 2.18 -23.45 6.19
CA PRO A 497 1.34 -23.87 5.07
C PRO A 497 1.86 -25.14 4.40
N PRO A 498 1.00 -25.89 3.70
CA PRO A 498 1.45 -27.03 2.92
C PRO A 498 2.45 -26.58 1.84
N PRO A 499 3.48 -27.40 1.57
CA PRO A 499 4.46 -27.10 0.54
C PRO A 499 3.78 -27.05 -0.83
N LEU A 500 4.36 -26.26 -1.74
CA LEU A 500 3.88 -26.18 -3.11
C LEU A 500 4.03 -27.52 -3.82
N VAL A 501 3.02 -27.89 -4.59
CA VAL A 501 3.11 -29.04 -5.50
C VAL A 501 3.95 -28.60 -6.69
N ARG A 502 5.19 -29.09 -6.77
CA ARG A 502 6.06 -28.88 -7.93
C ARG A 502 5.90 -30.02 -8.92
N TYR A 503 5.74 -29.69 -10.20
CA TYR A 503 5.58 -30.65 -11.30
C TYR A 503 6.90 -30.97 -12.02
N VAL A 504 8.01 -30.43 -11.52
CA VAL A 504 9.35 -30.61 -12.04
C VAL A 504 9.99 -31.82 -11.33
N GLY A 505 10.60 -32.72 -12.09
CA GLY A 505 11.21 -33.97 -11.60
C GLY A 505 12.65 -34.13 -12.05
#